data_AF-A0A4R4ZBP5-F1
#
_entry.id   AF-A0A4R4ZBP5-F1
#
_cell.length_a   1.000
_cell.length_b   1.000
_cell.length_c   1.000
_cell.angle_alpha   90.00
_cell.angle_beta   90.00
_cell.angle_gamma   90.00
#
_symmetry.space_group_name_H-M   'P 1'
#
loop_
_entity.id
_entity.type
_entity.pdbx_description
1 polymer ?
#
loop_
_entity_poly.entity_id
_entity_poly.type
_entity_poly.pdbx_seq_one_letter_code
_entity_poly.pdbx_strand_id
1 'polypeptide(L)' 'MKVKLGGQDLRALTLLVDGAPVRTVSRPATGMLTLALGADVLAALPQGPHALTATLAAATGESTTVTTTVTR' A
#
# COMPACT_ATOMS: atom_id res chain seq x y z
N MET A 1 1.00 3.04 7.68
CA MET A 1 2.23 3.03 6.86
C MET A 1 2.39 4.36 6.15
N LYS A 2 3.63 4.87 6.02
CA LYS A 2 3.96 6.13 5.33
C LYS A 2 4.79 5.81 4.08
N VAL A 3 4.33 6.23 2.90
CA VAL A 3 5.00 5.99 1.61
C VAL A 3 5.40 7.33 1.01
N LYS A 4 6.68 7.52 0.66
CA LYS A 4 7.16 8.75 0.00
C LYS A 4 7.15 8.55 -1.52
N LEU A 5 6.49 9.45 -2.24
CA LEU A 5 6.30 9.40 -3.69
C LEU A 5 7.06 10.56 -4.33
N GLY A 6 7.96 10.26 -5.27
CA GLY A 6 8.58 11.26 -6.14
C GLY A 6 7.55 11.85 -7.12
N GLY A 7 7.83 13.02 -7.68
CA GLY A 7 6.91 13.83 -8.52
C GLY A 7 6.54 13.24 -9.89
N GLN A 8 6.41 11.92 -9.99
CA GLN A 8 5.93 11.21 -11.18
C GLN A 8 4.40 11.25 -11.22
N ASP A 9 3.78 11.41 -12.39
CA ASP A 9 2.33 11.23 -12.56
C ASP A 9 1.91 9.83 -12.07
N LEU A 10 1.15 9.77 -10.97
CA LEU A 10 0.79 8.51 -10.32
C LEU A 10 -0.51 7.97 -10.91
N ARG A 11 -0.52 6.69 -11.30
CA ARG A 11 -1.71 6.04 -11.88
C ARG A 11 -2.56 5.37 -10.81
N ALA A 12 -1.93 4.54 -9.99
CA ALA A 12 -2.60 3.79 -8.94
C ALA A 12 -1.63 3.40 -7.83
N LEU A 13 -2.16 3.22 -6.63
CA LEU A 13 -1.47 2.62 -5.51
C LEU A 13 -2.31 1.46 -4.98
N THR A 14 -1.73 0.27 -4.92
CA THR A 14 -2.38 -0.93 -4.42
C THR A 14 -1.69 -1.37 -3.13
N LEU A 15 -2.48 -1.59 -2.08
CA LEU A 15 -2.02 -2.16 -0.83
C LEU A 15 -2.47 -3.62 -0.76
N LEU A 16 -1.51 -4.49 -0.46
CA LEU A 16 -1.71 -5.91 -0.28
C LEU A 16 -1.34 -6.30 1.15
N VAL A 17 -2.09 -7.25 1.71
CA VAL A 17 -1.80 -7.92 2.99
C VAL A 17 -1.63 -9.39 2.70
N ASP A 18 -0.47 -9.96 3.01
CA ASP A 18 -0.08 -11.34 2.66
C ASP A 18 -0.34 -11.69 1.19
N GLY A 19 -0.16 -10.71 0.31
CA GLY A 19 -0.39 -10.86 -1.14
C GLY A 19 -1.83 -10.67 -1.60
N ALA A 20 -2.80 -10.48 -0.69
CA ALA A 20 -4.18 -10.17 -1.04
C ALA A 20 -4.42 -8.66 -1.11
N PRO A 21 -4.98 -8.10 -2.21
CA PRO A 21 -5.24 -6.67 -2.31
C PRO A 21 -6.37 -6.26 -1.35
N VAL A 22 -6.07 -5.35 -0.44
CA VAL A 22 -7.04 -4.84 0.55
C VAL A 22 -7.53 -3.43 0.22
N ARG A 23 -6.75 -2.67 -0.56
CA ARG A 23 -7.09 -1.29 -0.90
C ARG A 23 -6.38 -0.84 -2.16
N THR A 24 -7.11 -0.12 -3.00
CA THR A 24 -6.56 0.53 -4.20
C THR A 24 -6.93 2.01 -4.18
N VAL A 25 -5.96 2.87 -4.43
CA VAL A 25 -6.13 4.31 -4.56
C VAL A 25 -5.79 4.70 -6.00
N SER A 26 -6.80 5.12 -6.75
CA SER A 26 -6.62 5.63 -8.12
C SER A 26 -6.12 7.08 -8.07
N ARG A 27 -5.11 7.42 -8.89
CA ARG A 27 -4.47 8.75 -8.91
C ARG A 27 -4.15 9.28 -7.50
N PRO A 28 -3.31 8.57 -6.73
CA PRO A 28 -2.89 9.06 -5.43
C PRO A 28 -2.17 10.41 -5.59
N ALA A 29 -2.34 11.32 -4.62
CA ALA A 29 -1.62 12.58 -4.62
C ALA A 29 -0.10 12.34 -4.60
N THR A 30 0.68 13.21 -5.23
CA THR A 30 2.14 13.16 -5.16
C THR A 30 2.61 13.54 -3.75
N GLY A 31 3.76 13.03 -3.33
CA GLY A 31 4.31 13.26 -1.98
C GLY A 31 4.10 12.11 -1.02
N MET A 32 3.82 12.40 0.26
CA MET A 32 3.79 11.38 1.30
C MET A 32 2.36 10.85 1.49
N LEU A 33 2.10 9.61 1.08
CA LEU A 33 0.80 8.97 1.33
C LEU A 33 0.80 8.19 2.64
N THR A 34 -0.30 8.33 3.36
CA THR A 34 -0.59 7.53 4.54
C THR A 34 -1.71 6.57 4.20
N LEU A 35 -1.42 5.27 4.28
CA LEU A 35 -2.42 4.23 4.13
C LEU A 35 -2.74 3.69 5.52
N ALA A 36 -4.00 3.85 5.89
CA ALA A 36 -4.59 3.19 7.04
C ALA A 36 -5.13 1.82 6.60
N LEU A 37 -4.74 0.77 7.33
CA LEU A 37 -5.48 -0.49 7.33
C LEU A 37 -6.79 -0.24 8.07
N GLY A 38 -7.91 -0.71 7.51
CA GLY A 38 -9.17 -0.72 8.25
C GLY A 38 -9.06 -1.63 9.46
N ALA A 39 -9.68 -1.24 10.57
CA ALA A 39 -9.71 -2.07 11.78
C ALA A 39 -10.32 -3.44 11.51
N ASP A 40 -11.35 -3.54 10.66
CA ASP A 40 -11.92 -4.80 10.19
C ASP A 40 -10.91 -5.70 9.47
N VAL A 41 -10.08 -5.12 8.58
CA VAL A 41 -9.06 -5.88 7.86
C VAL A 41 -8.05 -6.44 8.84
N LEU A 42 -7.56 -5.62 9.77
CA LEU A 42 -6.64 -6.07 10.81
C LEU A 42 -7.31 -7.10 11.74
N ALA A 43 -8.60 -6.94 12.03
CA ALA A 43 -9.38 -7.84 12.88
C ALA A 43 -9.74 -9.17 12.20
N ALA A 44 -9.66 -9.24 10.87
CA ALA A 44 -9.86 -10.46 10.10
C ALA A 44 -8.56 -11.27 9.91
N LEU A 45 -7.39 -10.67 10.12
CA LEU A 45 -6.10 -11.37 9.98
C LEU A 45 -5.85 -12.30 11.17
N PRO A 46 -5.35 -13.53 10.98
CA PRO A 46 -4.96 -14.38 12.11
C PRO A 46 -3.90 -13.69 13.00
N GLN A 47 -3.67 -14.16 14.23
CA GLN A 47 -2.58 -13.59 15.02
C GLN A 47 -1.22 -13.99 14.44
N GLY A 48 -0.32 -13.01 14.32
CA GLY A 48 1.03 -13.25 13.79
C GLY A 48 1.58 -12.07 12.97
N PRO A 49 2.76 -12.27 12.36
CA PRO A 49 3.33 -11.33 11.42
C PRO A 49 2.63 -11.41 10.06
N HIS A 50 2.25 -10.26 9.52
CA HIS A 50 1.65 -10.09 8.20
C HIS A 50 2.50 -9.18 7.33
N ALA A 51 2.67 -9.55 6.07
CA ALA A 51 3.38 -8.72 5.10
C ALA A 51 2.43 -7.68 4.49
N LEU A 52 2.74 -6.40 4.69
CA LEU A 52 2.08 -5.28 4.05
C LEU A 52 2.91 -4.82 2.85
N THR A 53 2.40 -5.03 1.65
CA THR A 53 3.06 -4.64 0.41
C THR A 53 2.27 -3.53 -0.25
N ALA A 54 2.88 -2.35 -0.40
CA ALA A 54 2.31 -1.25 -1.16
C ALA A 54 3.01 -1.14 -2.50
N THR A 55 2.27 -1.34 -3.59
CA THR A 55 2.76 -1.22 -4.95
C THR A 55 2.18 0.04 -5.58
N LEU A 56 3.07 0.97 -5.90
CA LEU A 56 2.75 2.18 -6.63
C LEU A 56 3.03 1.98 -8.11
N ALA A 57 2.06 2.26 -8.96
CA ALA A 57 2.23 2.31 -10.40
C ALA A 57 2.21 3.77 -10.89
N ALA A 58 3.28 4.17 -11.58
CA ALA A 58 3.37 5.44 -12.28
C ALA A 58 2.70 5.37 -13.66
N ALA A 59 2.27 6.51 -14.18
CA ALA A 59 1.68 6.64 -15.51
C ALA A 59 2.70 6.33 -16.62
N THR A 60 3.99 6.50 -16.35
CA THR A 60 5.11 6.15 -17.23
C THR A 60 5.36 4.64 -17.35
N GLY A 61 4.65 3.82 -16.56
CA GLY A 61 4.81 2.36 -16.51
C GLY A 61 5.80 1.86 -15.46
N GLU A 62 6.57 2.75 -14.82
CA GLU A 62 7.42 2.39 -13.69
C GLU A 62 6.56 2.03 -12.47
N SER A 63 6.99 1.04 -11.68
CA SER A 63 6.33 0.70 -10.43
C SER A 63 7.32 0.64 -9.28
N THR A 64 6.92 1.18 -8.13
CA THR A 64 7.69 1.15 -6.89
C THR A 64 6.94 0.31 -5.87
N THR A 65 7.60 -0.70 -5.32
CA THR A 65 7.03 -1.55 -4.28
C THR A 65 7.72 -1.30 -2.95
N VAL A 66 6.94 -1.15 -1.90
CA VAL A 66 7.41 -1.02 -0.53
C VAL A 66 6.77 -2.09 0.32
N THR A 67 7.58 -2.94 0.94
CA THR A 67 7.11 -4.01 1.82
C THR A 67 7.49 -3.70 3.26
N THR A 68 6.52 -3.86 4.17
CA THR A 68 6.70 -3.71 5.63
C THR A 68 5.98 -4.83 6.33
N THR A 69 6.39 -5.18 7.55
CA THR A 69 5.69 -6.18 8.35
C THR A 69 4.85 -5.50 9.42
N VAL A 70 3.66 -6.04 9.69
CA VAL A 70 2.82 -5.64 10.82
C VAL A 70 2.52 -6.87 11.65
N THR A 71 2.47 -6.72 12.96
CA THR A 71 2.05 -7.79 13.87
C THR A 71 0.70 -7.43 14.45
N ARG A 72 -0.24 -8.38 14.41
CA ARG A 72 -1.56 -8.24 15.04
C ARG A 72 -1.49 -8.54 16.54
#